data_AF-A0A966BLQ1-F1
#
_entry.id   AF-A0A966BLQ1-F1
#
_cell.length_a   1.000
_cell.length_b   1.000
_cell.length_c   1.000
_cell.angle_alpha   90.00
_cell.angle_beta   90.00
_cell.angle_gamma   90.00
#
_symmetry.space_group_name_H-M   'P 1'
#
loop_
_entity.id
_entity.type
_entity.pdbx_description
1 polymer ?
#
loop_
_entity_poly.entity_id
_entity_poly.type
_entity_poly.pdbx_seq_one_letter_code
_entity_poly.pdbx_strand_id
1 'polypeptide(L)'
;TVQMKNKDGNFVGADEASFKAAAAGADWNHAPGFYEILTNEAGKGSWPISGATFILMHKKQDKPQSGEAVLKFFDWAYANGDKIAADLDYVTMPDSVKKLIHDAWKKQIKDANGKAIWK
;
A
#
# COMPACT_ATOMS: atom_id res chain seq x y z
N THR A 1 20.67 1.67 -18.62
CA THR A 1 19.59 2.40 -17.91
C THR A 1 20.21 3.35 -16.92
N VAL A 2 19.60 4.52 -16.69
CA VAL A 2 20.09 5.51 -15.72
C VAL A 2 19.86 4.98 -14.29
N GLN A 3 20.83 5.22 -13.39
CA GLN A 3 20.71 4.90 -11.97
C GLN A 3 20.67 6.18 -11.13
N MET A 4 20.07 6.11 -9.95
CA MET A 4 20.06 7.18 -8.97
C MET A 4 20.77 6.76 -7.69
N LYS A 5 21.48 7.72 -7.07
CA LYS A 5 22.06 7.53 -5.74
C LYS A 5 20.94 7.67 -4.69
N ASN A 6 20.72 6.63 -3.90
CA ASN A 6 19.75 6.65 -2.80
C ASN A 6 20.33 7.29 -1.53
N LYS A 7 19.49 7.40 -0.49
CA LYS A 7 19.84 8.00 0.80
C LYS A 7 21.09 7.40 1.44
N ASP A 8 21.24 6.08 1.33
CA ASP A 8 22.35 5.32 1.90
C ASP A 8 23.60 5.36 1.00
N GLY A 9 23.54 6.08 -0.12
CA GLY A 9 24.65 6.32 -1.02
C GLY A 9 24.87 5.26 -2.09
N ASN A 10 23.95 4.29 -2.23
CA ASN A 10 24.01 3.24 -3.24
C ASN A 10 23.37 3.71 -4.54
N PHE A 11 23.94 3.32 -5.68
CA PHE A 11 23.31 3.56 -6.99
C PHE A 11 22.35 2.41 -7.31
N VAL A 12 21.08 2.75 -7.50
CA VAL A 12 19.98 1.81 -7.75
C VAL A 12 19.29 2.13 -9.07
N GLY A 13 18.72 1.11 -9.72
CA GLY A 13 17.88 1.27 -10.91
C GLY A 13 16.42 1.56 -10.55
N ALA A 14 15.66 2.12 -11.48
CA ALA A 14 14.21 2.26 -11.36
C ALA A 14 13.55 0.94 -11.78
N ASP A 15 13.26 0.07 -10.81
CA ASP A 15 12.69 -1.26 -11.05
C ASP A 15 11.85 -1.72 -9.87
N GLU A 16 11.05 -2.77 -10.09
CA GLU A 16 10.11 -3.29 -9.09
C GLU A 16 10.79 -3.60 -7.74
N ALA A 17 12.01 -4.14 -7.76
CA ALA A 17 12.73 -4.51 -6.54
C ALA A 17 13.15 -3.28 -5.74
N SER A 18 13.64 -2.23 -6.40
CA SER A 18 14.09 -0.99 -5.73
C SER A 18 12.93 -0.16 -5.19
N PHE A 19 11.78 -0.15 -5.88
CA PHE A 19 10.57 0.47 -5.38
C PHE A 19 9.95 -0.30 -4.19
N LYS A 20 9.94 -1.65 -4.25
CA LYS A 20 9.52 -2.50 -3.11
C LYS A 20 10.41 -2.27 -1.90
N ALA A 21 11.72 -2.11 -2.10
CA ALA A 21 12.66 -1.80 -1.02
C ALA A 21 12.34 -0.46 -0.34
N ALA A 22 12.01 0.58 -1.11
CA ALA A 22 11.57 1.87 -0.55
C ALA A 22 10.27 1.72 0.26
N ALA A 23 9.26 1.04 -0.28
CA ALA A 23 8.01 0.79 0.44
C ALA A 23 8.20 -0.05 1.70
N ALA A 24 9.08 -1.06 1.69
CA ALA A 24 9.35 -1.90 2.85
C ALA A 24 10.12 -1.17 3.99
N GLY A 25 10.85 -0.11 3.66
CA GLY A 25 11.59 0.71 4.62
C GLY A 25 10.74 1.73 5.38
N ALA A 26 9.55 2.06 4.86
CA ALA A 26 8.65 3.04 5.46
C ALA A 26 7.92 2.52 6.71
N ASP A 27 7.57 3.40 7.64
CA ASP A 27 6.97 3.07 8.93
C ASP A 27 5.44 3.12 8.92
N TRP A 28 4.87 2.26 8.06
CA TRP A 28 3.41 2.15 7.87
C TRP A 28 2.62 1.91 9.16
N ASN A 29 3.24 1.35 10.19
CA ASN A 29 2.59 1.07 11.47
C ASN A 29 2.27 2.34 12.27
N HIS A 30 3.11 3.37 12.14
CA HIS A 30 2.96 4.63 12.85
C HIS A 30 2.44 5.75 11.94
N ALA A 31 2.21 5.48 10.65
CA ALA A 31 1.60 6.40 9.68
C ALA A 31 0.06 6.47 9.81
N PRO A 32 -0.52 7.56 10.36
CA PRO A 32 -1.96 7.68 10.49
C PRO A 32 -2.64 7.67 9.11
N GLY A 33 -3.53 6.72 8.89
CA GLY A 33 -4.20 6.55 7.60
C GLY A 33 -3.26 6.12 6.47
N PHE A 34 -2.09 5.54 6.80
CA PHE A 34 -1.05 5.15 5.85
C PHE A 34 -0.45 6.33 5.07
N TYR A 35 -0.52 7.54 5.63
CA TYR A 35 0.14 8.72 5.05
C TYR A 35 1.66 8.56 5.14
N GLU A 36 2.27 8.12 4.04
CA GLU A 36 3.71 7.94 3.92
C GLU A 36 4.29 8.73 2.74
N ILE A 37 5.46 9.33 2.98
CA ILE A 37 6.22 10.05 1.96
C ILE A 37 7.43 9.20 1.58
N LEU A 38 7.27 8.39 0.53
CA LEU A 38 8.27 7.39 0.11
C LEU A 38 9.45 7.97 -0.69
N THR A 39 9.63 9.29 -0.67
CA THR A 39 10.76 9.93 -1.33
C THR A 39 11.99 9.88 -0.44
N ASN A 40 13.11 9.41 -0.99
CA ASN A 40 14.41 9.31 -0.32
C ASN A 40 14.34 8.45 0.96
N GLU A 41 13.62 7.33 0.89
CA GLU A 41 13.60 6.34 1.97
C GLU A 41 14.99 5.73 2.21
N ALA A 42 15.25 5.34 3.45
CA ALA A 42 16.45 4.60 3.81
C ALA A 42 16.40 3.18 3.22
N GLY A 43 17.55 2.51 3.14
CA GLY A 43 17.67 1.13 2.68
C GLY A 43 18.58 1.01 1.46
N LYS A 44 19.46 0.01 1.51
CA LYS A 44 20.48 -0.24 0.49
C LYS A 44 19.93 -0.32 -0.94
N GLY A 45 18.75 -0.91 -1.11
CA GLY A 45 18.08 -1.08 -2.40
C GLY A 45 17.03 -0.03 -2.73
N SER A 46 16.76 0.93 -1.87
CA SER A 46 15.59 1.81 -1.99
C SER A 46 15.74 2.79 -3.15
N TRP A 47 14.73 2.86 -4.02
CA TRP A 47 14.64 3.90 -5.05
C TRP A 47 14.24 5.25 -4.43
N PRO A 48 14.97 6.36 -4.73
CA PRO A 48 14.77 7.63 -4.03
C PRO A 48 13.52 8.43 -4.44
N ILE A 49 12.86 8.08 -5.55
CA ILE A 49 11.67 8.80 -6.02
C ILE A 49 10.50 7.81 -6.16
N SER A 50 9.95 7.40 -5.01
CA SER A 50 8.81 6.49 -4.94
C SER A 50 7.58 7.22 -4.37
N GLY A 51 6.38 6.73 -4.68
CA GLY A 51 5.13 7.27 -4.15
C GLY A 51 4.03 6.21 -4.12
N ALA A 52 3.22 6.24 -3.06
CA ALA A 52 2.02 5.43 -2.96
C ALA A 52 0.80 6.18 -3.52
N THR A 53 -0.22 5.43 -3.93
CA THR A 53 -1.56 5.95 -4.26
C THR A 53 -2.60 5.38 -3.31
N PHE A 54 -3.73 6.07 -3.16
CA PHE A 54 -4.68 5.81 -2.08
C PHE A 54 -6.11 5.70 -2.58
N ILE A 55 -6.85 4.80 -1.94
CA ILE A 55 -8.29 4.69 -2.03
C ILE A 55 -8.88 5.34 -0.77
N LEU A 56 -9.85 6.24 -0.95
CA LEU A 56 -10.57 6.85 0.15
C LEU A 56 -11.92 6.17 0.35
N MET A 57 -12.24 5.84 1.59
CA MET A 57 -13.53 5.27 1.98
C MET A 57 -14.02 5.92 3.27
N HIS A 58 -15.34 6.10 3.38
CA HIS A 58 -15.94 6.52 4.65
C HIS A 58 -15.73 5.45 5.72
N LYS A 59 -15.35 5.85 6.94
CA LYS A 59 -15.24 4.92 8.08
C LYS A 59 -16.60 4.39 8.52
N LYS A 60 -17.62 5.26 8.53
CA LYS A 60 -19.03 4.87 8.70
C LYS A 60 -19.65 4.66 7.33
N GLN A 61 -20.16 3.46 7.08
CA GLN A 61 -20.72 3.06 5.80
C GLN A 61 -22.24 3.06 5.89
N ASP A 62 -22.87 4.08 5.31
CA ASP A 62 -24.34 4.18 5.26
C ASP A 62 -24.98 3.12 4.35
N LYS A 63 -24.20 2.59 3.41
CA LYS A 63 -24.54 1.43 2.56
C LYS A 63 -23.52 0.30 2.78
N PRO A 64 -23.61 -0.45 3.89
CA PRO A 64 -22.60 -1.45 4.27
C PRO A 64 -22.29 -2.47 3.17
N GLN A 65 -23.29 -2.89 2.40
CA GLN A 65 -23.15 -3.86 1.32
C GLN A 65 -22.28 -3.32 0.17
N SER A 66 -22.41 -2.03 -0.15
CA SER A 66 -21.56 -1.38 -1.17
C SER A 66 -20.13 -1.24 -0.66
N GLY A 67 -19.95 -0.83 0.60
CA GLY A 67 -18.63 -0.76 1.23
C GLY A 67 -17.94 -2.11 1.23
N GLU A 68 -18.64 -3.19 1.62
CA GLU A 68 -18.11 -4.55 1.64
C GLU A 68 -17.73 -5.02 0.23
N ALA A 69 -18.55 -4.73 -0.79
CA ALA A 69 -18.24 -5.07 -2.18
C ALA A 69 -16.95 -4.38 -2.68
N VAL A 70 -16.74 -3.11 -2.32
CA VAL A 70 -15.50 -2.39 -2.64
C VAL A 70 -14.30 -3.03 -1.94
N LEU A 71 -14.42 -3.40 -0.67
CA LEU A 71 -13.35 -4.08 0.05
C LEU A 71 -13.03 -5.46 -0.56
N LYS A 72 -14.05 -6.24 -0.97
CA LYS A 72 -13.85 -7.51 -1.70
C LYS A 72 -13.11 -7.31 -3.02
N PHE A 73 -13.40 -6.24 -3.75
CA PHE A 73 -12.71 -5.93 -4.99
C PHE A 73 -11.21 -5.68 -4.75
N PHE A 74 -10.86 -4.87 -3.75
CA PHE A 74 -9.46 -4.59 -3.44
C PHE A 74 -8.73 -5.77 -2.77
N ASP A 75 -9.42 -6.55 -1.95
CA ASP A 75 -8.89 -7.82 -1.42
C ASP A 75 -8.54 -8.79 -2.57
N TRP A 76 -9.45 -8.95 -3.53
CA TRP A 76 -9.17 -9.75 -4.73
C TRP A 76 -7.98 -9.19 -5.52
N ALA A 77 -7.88 -7.86 -5.67
CA ALA A 77 -6.77 -7.22 -6.34
C ALA A 77 -5.43 -7.47 -5.63
N TYR A 78 -5.40 -7.42 -4.29
CA TYR A 78 -4.18 -7.75 -3.53
C TYR A 78 -3.80 -9.22 -3.58
N ALA A 79 -4.78 -10.12 -3.72
CA ALA A 79 -4.55 -11.56 -3.76
C ALA A 79 -4.20 -12.09 -5.17
N ASN A 80 -4.73 -11.47 -6.23
CA ASN A 80 -4.66 -12.01 -7.61
C ASN A 80 -4.13 -11.00 -8.63
N GLY A 81 -4.09 -9.71 -8.29
CA GLY A 81 -3.77 -8.62 -9.21
C GLY A 81 -2.28 -8.32 -9.35
N ASP A 82 -1.40 -8.98 -8.59
CA ASP A 82 0.04 -8.67 -8.56
C ASP A 82 0.68 -8.74 -9.96
N LYS A 83 0.35 -9.78 -10.75
CA LYS A 83 0.85 -9.87 -12.13
C LYS A 83 0.27 -8.77 -13.04
N ILE A 84 -1.01 -8.43 -12.87
CA ILE A 84 -1.66 -7.39 -13.68
C ILE A 84 -1.01 -6.03 -13.40
N ALA A 85 -0.72 -5.74 -12.12
CA ALA A 85 -0.01 -4.53 -11.72
C ALA A 85 1.41 -4.49 -12.30
N ALA A 86 2.17 -5.59 -12.18
CA ALA A 86 3.52 -5.68 -12.71
C ALA A 86 3.57 -5.53 -14.24
N ASP A 87 2.61 -6.10 -14.97
CA ASP A 87 2.50 -5.97 -16.43
C ASP A 87 2.18 -4.51 -16.87
N LEU A 88 1.72 -3.66 -15.95
CA LEU A 88 1.50 -2.21 -16.13
C LEU A 88 2.60 -1.35 -15.48
N ASP A 89 3.74 -1.95 -15.11
CA ASP A 89 4.86 -1.31 -14.44
C ASP A 89 4.53 -0.73 -13.03
N TYR A 90 3.42 -1.15 -12.42
CA TYR A 90 3.10 -0.84 -11.04
C TYR A 90 3.77 -1.82 -10.08
N VAL A 91 4.15 -1.29 -8.92
CA VAL A 91 4.85 -2.03 -7.88
C VAL A 91 3.84 -2.65 -6.95
N THR A 92 3.90 -3.98 -6.78
CA THR A 92 2.99 -4.66 -5.87
C THR A 92 3.33 -4.35 -4.42
N MET A 93 2.29 -4.11 -3.61
CA MET A 93 2.44 -3.78 -2.21
C MET A 93 3.06 -4.96 -1.43
N PRO A 94 4.04 -4.76 -0.54
CA PRO A 94 4.58 -5.85 0.27
C PRO A 94 3.50 -6.52 1.13
N ASP A 95 3.61 -7.84 1.33
CA ASP A 95 2.63 -8.61 2.11
C ASP A 95 2.44 -8.11 3.54
N SER A 96 3.53 -7.61 4.15
CA SER A 96 3.47 -6.97 5.47
C SER A 96 2.53 -5.76 5.48
N VAL A 97 2.57 -4.92 4.44
CA VAL A 97 1.72 -3.74 4.32
C VAL A 97 0.29 -4.12 3.93
N LYS A 98 0.11 -5.10 3.02
CA LYS A 98 -1.22 -5.67 2.71
C LYS A 98 -1.93 -6.15 3.99
N LYS A 99 -1.20 -6.83 4.89
CA LYS A 99 -1.72 -7.26 6.19
C LYS A 99 -2.17 -6.08 7.06
N LEU A 100 -1.38 -5.00 7.15
CA LEU A 100 -1.75 -3.80 7.91
C LEU A 100 -3.03 -3.16 7.36
N ILE A 101 -3.18 -3.10 6.03
CA ILE A 101 -4.36 -2.59 5.35
C ILE A 101 -5.60 -3.43 5.73
N HIS A 102 -5.51 -4.76 5.65
CA HIS A 102 -6.60 -5.65 6.04
C HIS A 102 -6.98 -5.49 7.54
N ASP A 103 -6.00 -5.38 8.42
CA ASP A 103 -6.24 -5.14 9.85
C ASP A 103 -6.92 -3.78 10.09
N ALA A 104 -6.54 -2.75 9.33
CA ALA A 104 -7.17 -1.43 9.39
C ALA A 104 -8.63 -1.46 8.92
N TRP A 105 -8.95 -2.20 7.84
CA TRP A 105 -10.33 -2.36 7.37
C TRP A 105 -11.23 -2.95 8.45
N LYS A 106 -10.80 -4.06 9.10
CA LYS A 106 -11.55 -4.70 10.19
C LYS A 106 -11.80 -3.76 11.37
N LYS A 107 -10.81 -2.93 11.72
CA LYS A 107 -10.87 -2.03 12.87
C LYS A 107 -11.69 -0.77 12.59
N GLN A 108 -11.60 -0.22 11.38
CA GLN A 108 -12.00 1.17 11.11
C GLN A 108 -13.26 1.31 10.25
N ILE A 109 -13.60 0.32 9.42
CA ILE A 109 -14.73 0.43 8.49
C ILE A 109 -15.93 -0.31 9.06
N LYS A 110 -16.95 0.45 9.43
CA LYS A 110 -18.11 -0.01 10.22
C LYS A 110 -19.42 0.44 9.60
N ASP A 111 -20.49 -0.30 9.87
CA ASP A 111 -21.85 0.13 9.56
C ASP A 111 -22.32 1.22 10.53
N ALA A 112 -23.55 1.71 10.33
CA ALA A 112 -24.14 2.74 11.17
C ALA A 112 -24.32 2.33 12.65
N ASN A 113 -24.29 1.03 12.95
CA ASN A 113 -24.41 0.48 14.30
C ASN A 113 -23.04 0.19 14.93
N GLY A 114 -21.94 0.54 14.26
CA GLY A 114 -20.58 0.33 14.75
C GLY A 114 -20.04 -1.09 14.55
N LYS A 115 -20.73 -1.95 13.81
CA LYS A 115 -20.26 -3.30 13.47
C LYS A 115 -19.31 -3.24 12.28
N ALA A 116 -18.18 -3.93 12.36
CA ALA A 116 -17.24 -4.03 11.23
C ALA A 116 -17.93 -4.70 10.03
N ILE A 117 -17.72 -4.14 8.84
CA ILE A 117 -18.26 -4.69 7.59
C ILE A 117 -17.30 -5.69 6.92
N TRP A 118 -16.02 -5.64 7.29
CA TRP A 118 -14.98 -6.57 6.84
C TRP A 118 -14.62 -7.53 7.97
N LYS A 119 -14.45 -8.82 7.65
CA LYS A 119 -14.22 -9.89 8.64
C LYS A 119 -12.85 -10.51 8.51
#